data_AF-G0VAL5-F1
#
_entry.id   AF-G0VAL5-F1
#
_cell.length_a   1.000
_cell.length_b   1.000
_cell.length_c   1.000
_cell.angle_alpha   90.00
_cell.angle_beta   90.00
_cell.angle_gamma   90.00
#
_symmetry.space_group_name_H-M   'P 1'
#
loop_
_entity.id
_entity.type
_entity.pdbx_description
1 polymer ?
#
loop_
_entity_poly.entity_id
_entity_poly.type
_entity_poly.pdbx_seq_one_letter_code
_entity_poly.pdbx_strand_id
1 'polypeptide(L)'
;MINEYACRKVALRDTKSCLVCHKPSTTVLYNKSGPDWFYTCDIHLQDNPQFATPVYDKEYENVLTKMKSLKNELNSNAGASGSSWDSWVSKVFIKMDKDADKPKDTDPANTPEPAVRTQAQIQEEYNATLDTLTTLRKKNKMYQLSPQMFESRVQLKKREEMLKEQRRKQEEAYTNTDPDELLTKFSFPQVPNTSTNEDNGNNVNPGSI
;
A
#
# COMPACT_ATOMS: atom_id res chain seq x y z
N MET A 1 3.32 2.56 -16.36
CA MET A 1 3.43 1.94 -15.02
C MET A 1 2.03 1.84 -14.45
N ILE A 2 1.58 0.65 -14.06
CA ILE A 2 0.24 0.41 -13.48
C ILE A 2 0.37 0.38 -11.96
N ASN A 3 -0.60 0.89 -11.20
CA ASN A 3 -0.59 0.87 -9.74
C ASN A 3 -1.05 -0.49 -9.19
N GLU A 4 -0.36 -1.57 -9.55
CA GLU A 4 -0.66 -2.91 -9.04
C GLU A 4 0.64 -3.61 -8.63
N TYR A 5 0.71 -3.93 -7.34
CA TYR A 5 1.88 -4.51 -6.71
C TYR A 5 1.53 -5.86 -6.12
N ALA A 6 2.42 -6.83 -6.34
CA ALA A 6 2.31 -8.14 -5.72
C ALA A 6 3.34 -8.27 -4.59
N CYS A 7 2.90 -8.87 -3.50
CA CYS A 7 3.69 -9.10 -2.30
C CYS A 7 4.41 -10.45 -2.37
N ARG A 8 5.72 -10.42 -2.11
CA ARG A 8 6.57 -11.60 -1.96
C ARG A 8 7.44 -11.47 -0.72
N LYS A 9 7.85 -12.60 -0.15
CA LYS A 9 8.86 -12.66 0.91
C LYS A 9 10.18 -13.14 0.32
N VAL A 10 11.26 -12.46 0.70
CA VAL A 10 12.64 -12.87 0.37
C VAL A 10 13.28 -13.62 1.54
N ALA A 11 14.43 -14.26 1.28
CA ALA A 11 15.19 -14.94 2.33
C ALA A 11 15.73 -13.94 3.37
N LEU A 12 15.94 -14.39 4.61
CA LEU A 12 16.44 -13.55 5.70
C LEU A 12 17.79 -12.88 5.40
N ARG A 13 18.66 -13.54 4.61
CA ARG A 13 19.95 -12.98 4.19
C ARG A 13 19.82 -11.78 3.25
N ASP A 14 18.70 -11.69 2.53
CA ASP A 14 18.42 -10.65 1.53
C ASP A 14 17.56 -9.51 2.12
N THR A 15 17.44 -9.47 3.45
CA THR A 15 16.69 -8.43 4.17
C THR A 15 17.23 -7.04 3.85
N LYS A 16 16.32 -6.10 3.55
CA LYS A 16 16.64 -4.68 3.34
C LYS A 16 15.71 -3.79 4.16
N SER A 17 16.00 -2.50 4.22
CA SER A 17 15.21 -1.53 4.97
C SER A 17 13.82 -1.31 4.34
N CYS A 18 12.78 -1.32 5.17
CA CYS A 18 11.43 -0.89 4.80
C CYS A 18 11.44 0.56 4.28
N LEU A 19 10.67 0.84 3.22
CA LEU A 19 10.56 2.18 2.65
C LEU A 19 9.95 3.21 3.62
N VAL A 20 9.10 2.77 4.56
CA VAL A 20 8.33 3.67 5.44
C VAL A 20 9.06 3.96 6.75
N CYS A 21 9.55 2.92 7.43
CA CYS A 21 10.20 3.08 8.74
C CYS A 21 11.69 2.73 8.78
N HIS A 22 12.26 2.34 7.64
CA HIS A 22 13.67 1.96 7.51
C HIS A 22 14.13 0.77 8.37
N LYS A 23 13.21 0.11 9.09
CA LYS A 23 13.50 -1.14 9.81
C LYS A 23 13.74 -2.30 8.84
N PRO A 24 14.57 -3.29 9.19
CA PRO A 24 14.81 -4.46 8.34
C PRO A 24 13.50 -5.20 8.03
N SER A 25 13.29 -5.53 6.77
CA SER A 25 12.14 -6.27 6.28
C SER A 25 12.50 -7.26 5.18
N THR A 26 11.78 -8.38 5.16
CA THR A 26 11.84 -9.42 4.11
C THR A 26 10.68 -9.33 3.12
N THR A 27 9.71 -8.44 3.35
CA THR A 27 8.56 -8.29 2.48
C THR A 27 8.87 -7.28 1.37
N VAL A 28 8.64 -7.71 0.13
CA VAL A 28 8.90 -6.93 -1.10
C VAL A 28 7.59 -6.77 -1.86
N LEU A 29 7.31 -5.53 -2.25
CA LEU A 29 6.26 -5.21 -3.21
C LEU A 29 6.92 -5.00 -4.58
N TYR A 30 6.46 -5.74 -5.58
CA TYR A 30 6.93 -5.60 -6.97
C TYR A 30 5.76 -5.26 -7.89
N ASN A 31 5.99 -4.33 -8.80
CA ASN A 31 5.02 -3.90 -9.80
C ASN A 31 4.88 -4.96 -10.89
N LYS A 32 3.66 -5.30 -11.30
CA LYS A 32 3.45 -6.28 -12.38
C LYS A 32 3.81 -5.75 -13.77
N SER A 33 3.69 -4.44 -13.98
CA SER A 33 3.80 -3.79 -15.29
C SER A 33 5.21 -3.28 -15.60
N GLY A 34 6.11 -3.17 -14.61
CA GLY A 34 7.43 -2.57 -14.82
C GLY A 34 8.45 -2.96 -13.77
N PRO A 35 9.73 -2.55 -13.94
CA PRO A 35 10.85 -2.95 -13.08
C PRO A 35 10.88 -2.16 -11.76
N ASP A 36 9.72 -1.89 -11.17
CA ASP A 36 9.61 -1.17 -9.91
C ASP A 36 9.33 -2.12 -8.76
N TRP A 37 10.17 -2.03 -7.74
CA TRP A 37 10.01 -2.83 -6.54
C TRP A 37 10.67 -2.11 -5.36
N PHE A 38 10.21 -2.43 -4.16
CA PHE A 38 10.75 -1.90 -2.92
C PHE A 38 10.38 -2.79 -1.73
N TYR A 39 11.14 -2.63 -0.65
CA TYR A 39 10.89 -3.33 0.59
C TYR A 39 9.86 -2.60 1.45
N THR A 40 8.95 -3.32 2.07
CA THR A 40 8.01 -2.81 3.08
C THR A 40 7.87 -3.82 4.20
N CYS A 41 7.45 -3.43 5.40
CA CYS A 41 7.17 -4.39 6.48
C CYS A 41 5.68 -4.68 6.59
N ASP A 42 5.35 -5.86 7.14
CA ASP A 42 3.96 -6.34 7.23
C ASP A 42 3.07 -5.39 8.04
N ILE A 43 3.64 -4.70 9.05
CA ILE A 43 2.94 -3.69 9.87
C ILE A 43 2.47 -2.52 9.00
N HIS A 44 3.35 -1.92 8.20
CA HIS A 44 2.95 -0.80 7.32
C HIS A 44 2.03 -1.23 6.18
N LEU A 45 2.03 -2.51 5.82
CA LEU A 45 1.15 -3.05 4.80
C LEU A 45 -0.27 -3.30 5.33
N GLN A 46 -0.43 -3.55 6.64
CA GLN A 46 -1.72 -3.84 7.27
C GLN A 46 -2.34 -2.62 7.96
N ASP A 47 -1.53 -1.80 8.64
CA ASP A 47 -2.01 -0.76 9.56
C ASP A 47 -1.99 0.64 8.95
N ASN A 48 -1.33 0.84 7.80
CA ASN A 48 -1.23 2.14 7.15
C ASN A 48 -2.01 2.21 5.83
N PRO A 49 -3.29 2.62 5.85
CA PRO A 49 -4.11 2.74 4.65
C PRO A 49 -3.65 3.87 3.72
N GLN A 50 -2.87 4.84 4.21
CA GLN A 50 -2.30 5.92 3.38
C GLN A 50 -1.08 5.46 2.58
N PHE A 51 -0.55 4.28 2.88
CA PHE A 51 0.60 3.72 2.17
C PHE A 51 0.15 2.76 1.06
N ALA A 52 -0.57 1.70 1.44
CA ALA A 52 -1.02 0.67 0.51
C ALA A 52 -2.37 0.08 0.95
N THR A 53 -3.21 -0.23 -0.03
CA THR A 53 -4.50 -0.88 0.16
C THR A 53 -4.48 -2.26 -0.49
N PRO A 54 -4.96 -3.31 0.20
CA PRO A 54 -5.10 -4.64 -0.38
C PRO A 54 -6.19 -4.65 -1.45
N VAL A 55 -5.92 -5.32 -2.58
CA VAL A 55 -6.88 -5.51 -3.67
C VAL A 55 -7.45 -6.91 -3.56
N TYR A 56 -8.70 -7.02 -3.15
CA TYR A 56 -9.36 -8.31 -2.96
C TYR A 56 -10.11 -8.81 -4.20
N ASP A 57 -10.19 -10.13 -4.33
CA ASP A 57 -10.95 -10.78 -5.41
C ASP A 57 -12.45 -10.77 -5.12
N LYS A 58 -13.28 -11.01 -6.15
CA LYS A 58 -14.75 -11.06 -6.03
C LYS A 58 -15.25 -12.05 -4.97
N GLU A 59 -14.52 -13.15 -4.76
CA GLU A 59 -14.84 -14.12 -3.72
C GLU A 59 -14.85 -13.49 -2.32
N TYR A 60 -13.88 -12.63 -2.03
CA TYR A 60 -13.81 -11.92 -0.75
C TYR A 60 -14.98 -10.96 -0.56
N GLU A 61 -15.35 -10.21 -1.60
CA GLU A 61 -16.49 -9.28 -1.55
C GLU A 61 -17.82 -10.02 -1.33
N ASN A 62 -17.98 -11.20 -1.94
CA ASN A 62 -19.15 -12.06 -1.71
C ASN A 62 -19.23 -12.54 -0.26
N VAL A 63 -18.12 -13.01 0.30
CA VAL A 63 -18.03 -13.44 1.70
C VAL A 63 -18.27 -12.27 2.65
N LEU A 64 -17.73 -11.09 2.35
CA LEU A 64 -17.96 -9.86 3.13
C LEU A 64 -19.44 -9.44 3.12
N THR A 65 -20.09 -9.56 1.97
CA THR A 65 -21.53 -9.26 1.84
C THR A 65 -22.37 -10.25 2.64
N LYS A 66 -22.04 -11.54 2.57
CA LYS A 66 -22.69 -12.60 3.39
C LYS A 66 -22.47 -12.37 4.89
N MET A 67 -21.26 -11.99 5.29
CA MET A 67 -20.98 -11.65 6.70
C MET A 67 -21.85 -10.49 7.18
N LYS A 68 -22.01 -9.44 6.36
CA LYS A 68 -22.86 -8.28 6.68
C LYS A 68 -24.33 -8.67 6.79
N SER A 69 -24.84 -9.52 5.90
CA SER A 69 -26.24 -9.99 5.98
C SER A 69 -26.49 -10.81 7.25
N LEU A 70 -25.61 -11.77 7.55
CA LEU A 70 -25.70 -12.59 8.77
C LEU A 70 -25.62 -11.75 10.05
N LYS A 71 -24.76 -10.71 10.07
CA LYS A 71 -24.68 -9.78 11.19
C LYS A 71 -25.98 -8.98 11.38
N ASN A 72 -26.59 -8.54 10.28
CA ASN A 72 -27.87 -7.84 10.33
C ASN A 72 -28.99 -8.77 10.83
N GLU A 73 -29.05 -10.01 10.34
CA GLU A 73 -30.01 -11.02 10.82
C GLU A 73 -29.87 -11.28 12.32
N LEU A 74 -28.63 -11.38 12.82
CA LEU A 74 -28.37 -11.57 14.24
C LEU A 74 -28.84 -10.38 15.09
N ASN A 75 -28.59 -9.16 14.61
CA ASN A 75 -29.05 -7.93 15.28
C ASN A 75 -30.59 -7.82 15.27
N SER A 76 -31.24 -8.18 14.17
CA SER A 76 -32.71 -8.19 14.07
C SER A 76 -33.35 -9.22 14.99
N ASN A 77 -32.79 -10.43 15.08
CA ASN A 77 -33.28 -11.46 16.00
C ASN A 77 -33.04 -11.09 17.47
N ALA A 78 -31.91 -10.44 17.79
CA ALA A 78 -31.66 -9.91 19.13
C ALA A 78 -32.62 -8.78 19.51
N GLY A 79 -32.95 -7.89 18.55
CA GLY A 79 -33.94 -6.82 18.73
C GLY A 79 -35.38 -7.33 18.90
N ALA A 80 -35.76 -8.41 18.23
CA ALA A 80 -37.07 -9.05 18.38
C ALA A 80 -37.25 -9.72 19.76
N SER A 81 -36.17 -10.14 20.43
CA SER A 81 -36.23 -10.56 21.83
C SER A 81 -36.48 -9.39 22.80
N GLY A 82 -36.29 -8.14 22.35
CA GLY A 82 -36.67 -6.91 23.07
C GLY A 82 -38.16 -6.61 23.08
N SER A 83 -38.98 -7.35 22.31
CA SER A 83 -40.45 -7.27 22.31
C SER A 83 -41.09 -7.70 23.65
N SER A 84 -40.30 -8.04 24.67
CA SER A 84 -40.81 -8.24 26.03
C SER A 84 -41.44 -6.98 26.61
N TRP A 85 -40.99 -5.77 26.23
CA TRP A 85 -41.63 -4.53 26.68
C TRP A 85 -43.00 -4.37 26.00
N ASP A 86 -43.06 -4.52 24.68
CA ASP A 86 -44.29 -4.31 23.91
C ASP A 86 -45.35 -5.38 24.23
N SER A 87 -44.92 -6.62 24.50
CA SER A 87 -45.79 -7.71 24.97
C SER A 87 -46.26 -7.52 26.41
N TRP A 88 -45.44 -6.93 27.30
CA TRP A 88 -45.85 -6.58 28.65
C TRP A 88 -46.83 -5.42 28.66
N VAL A 89 -46.55 -4.35 27.91
CA VAL A 89 -47.40 -3.18 27.76
C VAL A 89 -48.74 -3.55 27.13
N SER A 90 -48.74 -4.37 26.09
CA SER A 90 -49.97 -4.92 25.50
C SER A 90 -50.76 -5.75 26.54
N LYS A 91 -50.11 -6.57 27.37
CA LYS A 91 -50.80 -7.34 28.43
C LYS A 91 -51.34 -6.48 29.57
N VAL A 92 -50.68 -5.35 29.89
CA VAL A 92 -51.14 -4.42 30.93
C VAL A 92 -52.34 -3.61 30.42
N PHE A 93 -52.29 -3.10 29.18
CA PHE A 93 -53.41 -2.38 28.58
C PHE A 93 -54.62 -3.29 28.34
N ILE A 94 -54.43 -4.52 27.83
CA ILE A 94 -55.53 -5.50 27.67
C ILE A 94 -56.14 -5.92 29.02
N LYS A 95 -55.39 -5.86 30.12
CA LYS A 95 -55.92 -6.13 31.47
C LYS A 95 -56.71 -4.97 32.08
N MET A 96 -56.48 -3.73 31.65
CA MET A 96 -57.24 -2.58 32.15
C MET A 96 -58.60 -2.40 31.45
N ASP A 97 -58.76 -2.94 30.23
CA ASP A 97 -60.00 -2.81 29.46
C ASP A 97 -60.96 -4.01 29.58
N LYS A 98 -60.61 -5.05 30.36
CA LYS A 98 -61.41 -6.29 30.45
C LYS A 98 -62.29 -6.35 31.70
N ASP A 99 -63.09 -5.30 31.89
CA ASP A 99 -64.34 -5.28 32.68
C ASP A 99 -65.49 -4.79 31.77
N ALA A 100 -65.66 -5.42 30.60
CA ALA A 100 -66.89 -5.33 29.80
C ALA A 100 -67.02 -6.54 28.85
N ASP A 101 -68.10 -7.30 29.09
CA ASP A 101 -68.84 -8.33 28.34
C ASP A 101 -68.31 -9.06 27.06
N LYS A 102 -68.82 -10.29 26.93
CA LYS A 102 -68.63 -11.44 26.00
C LYS A 102 -68.92 -11.16 24.48
N PRO A 103 -68.88 -12.15 23.54
CA PRO A 103 -67.77 -12.93 22.94
C PRO A 103 -67.76 -12.88 21.38
N LYS A 104 -66.70 -13.36 20.68
CA LYS A 104 -66.84 -14.17 19.43
C LYS A 104 -65.52 -14.71 18.86
N ASP A 105 -65.65 -15.92 18.34
CA ASP A 105 -64.70 -16.71 17.56
C ASP A 105 -63.95 -15.95 16.48
N THR A 106 -62.68 -16.29 16.29
CA THR A 106 -62.08 -16.45 14.95
C THR A 106 -60.75 -17.23 15.07
N ASP A 107 -60.72 -18.40 14.45
CA ASP A 107 -59.53 -19.23 14.23
C ASP A 107 -58.40 -18.43 13.55
N PRO A 108 -57.13 -18.52 14.00
CA PRO A 108 -56.01 -18.12 13.15
C PRO A 108 -55.58 -19.29 12.28
N ALA A 109 -55.75 -19.10 10.97
CA ALA A 109 -55.28 -19.96 9.92
C ALA A 109 -53.79 -20.32 10.09
N ASN A 110 -53.53 -21.62 10.13
CA ASN A 110 -52.22 -22.23 10.18
C ASN A 110 -51.51 -22.01 8.83
N THR A 111 -50.80 -20.90 8.74
CA THR A 111 -49.92 -20.58 7.60
C THR A 111 -48.57 -21.23 7.89
N PRO A 112 -48.02 -22.09 7.02
CA PRO A 112 -46.74 -22.74 7.30
C PRO A 112 -45.63 -21.68 7.28
N GLU A 113 -45.12 -21.33 8.46
CA GLU A 113 -43.94 -20.49 8.60
C GLU A 113 -42.76 -21.16 7.87
N PRO A 114 -41.99 -20.42 7.05
CA PRO A 114 -40.72 -20.92 6.57
C PRO A 114 -39.82 -21.16 7.79
N ALA A 115 -39.20 -22.33 7.87
CA ALA A 115 -38.37 -22.75 9.00
C ALA A 115 -37.43 -21.62 9.46
N VAL A 116 -37.78 -20.97 10.57
CA VAL A 116 -37.02 -19.86 11.14
C VAL A 116 -35.70 -20.42 11.63
N ARG A 117 -34.61 -20.08 10.94
CA ARG A 117 -33.24 -20.46 11.33
C ARG A 117 -33.03 -20.03 12.78
N THR A 118 -32.54 -20.95 13.62
CA THR A 118 -32.30 -20.63 15.03
C THR A 118 -31.12 -19.67 15.17
N GLN A 119 -31.16 -18.79 16.17
CA GLN A 119 -30.09 -17.81 16.42
C GLN A 119 -28.71 -18.47 16.56
N ALA A 120 -28.64 -19.67 17.16
CA ALA A 120 -27.40 -20.45 17.27
C ALA A 120 -26.84 -20.85 15.90
N GLN A 121 -27.69 -21.25 14.94
CA GLN A 121 -27.28 -21.61 13.59
C GLN A 121 -26.75 -20.38 12.82
N ILE A 122 -27.40 -19.23 12.97
CA ILE A 122 -26.96 -17.96 12.35
C ILE A 122 -25.61 -17.51 12.92
N GLN A 123 -25.41 -17.66 14.23
CA GLN A 123 -24.14 -17.33 14.89
C GLN A 123 -23.00 -18.26 14.44
N GLU A 124 -23.26 -19.56 14.29
CA GLU A 124 -22.28 -20.51 13.78
C GLU A 124 -21.90 -20.19 12.32
N GLU A 125 -22.89 -19.91 11.47
CA GLU A 125 -22.65 -19.52 10.07
C GLU A 125 -21.85 -18.20 9.98
N TYR A 126 -22.13 -17.24 10.87
CA TYR A 126 -21.37 -16.00 10.98
C TYR A 126 -19.91 -16.23 11.38
N ASN A 127 -19.66 -17.08 12.38
CA ASN A 127 -18.31 -17.43 12.83
C ASN A 127 -17.53 -18.15 11.73
N ALA A 128 -18.14 -19.13 11.05
CA ALA A 128 -17.53 -19.79 9.91
C ALA A 128 -17.21 -18.81 8.77
N THR A 129 -18.11 -17.86 8.51
CA THR A 129 -17.90 -16.80 7.51
C THR A 129 -16.73 -15.88 7.92
N LEU A 130 -16.58 -15.55 9.21
CA LEU A 130 -15.43 -14.79 9.72
C LEU A 130 -14.10 -15.51 9.53
N ASP A 131 -14.05 -16.82 9.75
CA ASP A 131 -12.84 -17.63 9.57
C ASP A 131 -12.44 -17.70 8.10
N THR A 132 -13.41 -17.88 7.20
CA THR A 132 -13.16 -17.84 5.75
C THR A 132 -12.66 -16.46 5.31
N LEU A 133 -13.26 -15.38 5.79
CA LEU A 133 -12.83 -14.00 5.49
C LEU A 133 -11.40 -13.75 5.96
N THR A 134 -11.05 -14.22 7.16
CA THR A 134 -9.69 -14.10 7.72
C THR A 134 -8.68 -14.87 6.89
N THR A 135 -9.05 -16.07 6.40
CA THR A 135 -8.21 -16.90 5.54
C THR A 135 -7.97 -16.24 4.18
N LEU A 136 -9.03 -15.71 3.56
CA LEU A 136 -8.94 -14.97 2.29
C LEU A 136 -8.09 -13.71 2.44
N ARG A 137 -8.24 -12.97 3.55
CA ARG A 137 -7.41 -11.80 3.86
C ARG A 137 -5.93 -12.14 3.95
N LYS A 138 -5.57 -13.24 4.63
CA LYS A 138 -4.17 -13.72 4.74
C LYS A 138 -3.62 -14.23 3.42
N LYS A 139 -4.47 -14.81 2.56
CA LYS A 139 -4.08 -15.32 1.24
C LYS A 139 -3.85 -14.18 0.23
N ASN A 140 -4.42 -13.00 0.47
CA ASN A 140 -4.25 -11.86 -0.40
C ASN A 140 -2.78 -11.43 -0.50
N LYS A 141 -2.32 -11.27 -1.74
CA LYS A 141 -0.94 -10.85 -2.05
C LYS A 141 -0.91 -9.64 -2.98
N MET A 142 -2.04 -9.00 -3.23
CA MET A 142 -2.19 -7.96 -4.23
C MET A 142 -2.49 -6.64 -3.54
N TYR A 143 -1.75 -5.60 -3.91
CA TYR A 143 -1.82 -4.30 -3.27
C TYR A 143 -1.81 -3.19 -4.31
N GLN A 144 -2.52 -2.12 -3.98
CA GLN A 144 -2.49 -0.83 -4.66
C GLN A 144 -1.80 0.16 -3.73
N LEU A 145 -0.91 0.99 -4.25
CA LEU A 145 -0.36 2.09 -3.46
C LEU A 145 -1.35 3.25 -3.41
N SER A 146 -1.23 4.08 -2.38
CA SER A 146 -1.97 5.35 -2.38
C SER A 146 -1.56 6.21 -3.58
N PRO A 147 -2.45 7.08 -4.08
CA PRO A 147 -2.16 7.93 -5.24
C PRO A 147 -0.87 8.75 -5.08
N GLN A 148 -0.67 9.32 -3.89
CA GLN A 148 0.51 10.12 -3.58
C GLN A 148 1.80 9.31 -3.62
N MET A 149 1.80 8.10 -3.01
CA MET A 149 2.97 7.22 -3.03
C MET A 149 3.26 6.72 -4.46
N PHE A 150 2.22 6.34 -5.20
CA PHE A 150 2.37 5.88 -6.57
C PHE A 150 2.94 6.98 -7.47
N GLU A 151 2.43 8.20 -7.37
CA GLU A 151 2.95 9.34 -8.13
C GLU A 151 4.40 9.63 -7.78
N SER A 152 4.76 9.63 -6.50
CA SER A 152 6.15 9.80 -6.04
C SER A 152 7.09 8.76 -6.69
N ARG A 153 6.66 7.49 -6.76
CA ARG A 153 7.42 6.41 -7.41
C ARG A 153 7.59 6.66 -8.92
N VAL A 154 6.52 7.05 -9.60
CA VAL A 154 6.55 7.39 -11.03
C VAL A 154 7.52 8.55 -11.30
N GLN A 155 7.46 9.61 -10.47
CA GLN A 155 8.34 10.76 -10.59
C GLN A 155 9.81 10.40 -10.32
N LEU A 156 10.08 9.56 -9.30
CA LEU A 156 11.43 9.06 -9.02
C LEU A 156 12.01 8.31 -10.22
N LYS A 157 11.23 7.43 -10.85
CA LYS A 157 11.68 6.69 -12.03
C LYS A 157 11.96 7.59 -13.23
N LYS A 158 11.08 8.54 -13.51
CA LYS A 158 11.32 9.55 -14.54
C LYS A 158 12.60 10.35 -14.27
N ARG A 159 12.86 10.72 -13.02
CA ARG A 159 14.08 11.46 -12.63
C ARG A 159 15.33 10.60 -12.81
N GLU A 160 15.29 9.34 -12.40
CA GLU A 160 16.39 8.39 -12.61
C GLU A 160 16.74 8.24 -14.09
N GLU A 161 15.72 8.10 -14.95
CA GLU A 161 15.89 8.03 -16.41
C GLU A 161 16.51 9.30 -16.99
N MET A 162 16.01 10.48 -16.61
CA MET A 162 16.56 11.77 -17.04
C MET A 162 18.02 11.95 -16.62
N LEU A 163 18.36 11.60 -15.37
CA LEU A 163 19.73 11.71 -14.86
C LEU A 163 20.67 10.74 -15.56
N LYS A 164 20.20 9.52 -15.89
CA LYS A 164 20.97 8.54 -16.65
C LYS A 164 21.27 9.05 -18.06
N GLU A 165 20.28 9.63 -18.72
CA GLU A 165 20.44 10.21 -20.06
C GLU A 165 21.34 11.45 -20.05
N GLN A 166 21.21 12.33 -19.04
CA GLN A 166 22.10 13.47 -18.87
C GLN A 166 23.56 13.03 -18.68
N ARG A 167 23.79 12.00 -17.85
CA ARG A 167 25.11 11.41 -17.65
C ARG A 167 25.67 10.86 -18.95
N ARG A 168 24.88 10.10 -19.73
CA ARG A 168 25.29 9.57 -21.04
C ARG A 168 25.75 10.69 -21.97
N LYS A 169 24.97 11.78 -22.07
CA LYS A 169 25.34 12.95 -22.89
C LYS A 169 26.61 13.64 -22.42
N GLN A 170 26.82 13.74 -21.11
CA GLN A 170 28.05 14.31 -20.54
C GLN A 170 29.26 13.42 -20.87
N GLU A 171 29.15 12.11 -20.69
CA GLU A 171 30.20 11.15 -21.03
C GLU A 171 30.55 11.23 -22.53
N GLU A 172 29.55 11.28 -23.41
CA GLU A 172 29.75 11.47 -24.86
C GLU A 172 30.44 12.80 -25.17
N ALA A 173 30.05 13.89 -24.51
CA ALA A 173 30.68 15.19 -24.68
C ALA A 173 32.15 15.19 -24.22
N TYR A 174 32.49 14.52 -23.11
CA TYR A 174 33.87 14.38 -22.65
C TYR A 174 34.74 13.54 -23.59
N THR A 175 34.17 12.48 -24.18
CA THR A 175 34.90 11.63 -25.13
C THR A 175 35.08 12.24 -26.52
N ASN A 176 34.30 13.29 -26.85
CA ASN A 176 34.25 13.92 -28.16
C ASN A 176 34.80 15.38 -28.16
N THR A 177 35.53 15.80 -27.12
CA THR A 177 36.25 17.08 -27.18
C THR A 177 37.58 16.90 -27.90
N ASP A 178 37.71 17.55 -29.06
CA ASP A 178 38.97 17.67 -29.81
C ASP A 178 40.00 18.45 -28.98
N PRO A 179 41.23 17.93 -28.76
CA PRO A 179 42.27 18.62 -27.98
C PRO A 179 42.57 20.05 -28.46
N ASP A 180 42.43 20.33 -29.75
CA ASP A 180 42.69 21.67 -30.31
C ASP A 180 41.60 22.70 -29.92
N GLU A 181 40.35 22.26 -29.73
CA GLU A 181 39.29 23.13 -29.21
C GLU A 181 39.49 23.50 -27.74
N LEU A 182 40.10 22.61 -26.95
CA LEU A 182 40.34 22.85 -25.53
C LEU A 182 41.42 23.93 -25.32
N LEU A 183 42.47 23.91 -26.13
CA LEU A 183 43.56 24.90 -26.10
C LEU A 183 43.09 26.30 -26.51
N THR A 184 42.09 26.38 -27.41
CA THR A 184 41.56 27.66 -27.90
C THR A 184 40.46 28.22 -26.99
N LYS A 185 39.62 27.38 -26.39
CA LYS A 185 38.54 27.83 -25.49
C LYS A 185 39.01 28.18 -24.08
N PHE A 186 40.08 27.54 -23.58
CA PHE A 186 40.56 27.76 -22.22
C PHE A 186 41.97 28.36 -22.22
N SER A 187 42.05 29.69 -22.01
CA SER A 187 43.32 30.33 -21.63
C SER A 187 43.62 30.02 -20.17
N PHE A 188 44.48 29.02 -19.93
CA PHE A 188 44.95 28.72 -18.59
C PHE A 188 45.89 29.84 -18.11
N PRO A 189 45.68 30.39 -16.90
CA PRO A 189 46.62 31.36 -16.34
C PRO A 189 47.99 30.70 -16.20
N GLN A 190 49.00 31.29 -16.82
CA GLN A 190 50.37 30.80 -16.72
C GLN A 190 50.85 30.92 -15.27
N VAL A 191 51.43 29.82 -14.76
CA VAL A 191 52.06 29.83 -13.44
C VAL A 191 53.24 30.80 -13.49
N PRO A 192 53.39 31.74 -12.54
CA PRO A 192 54.49 32.69 -12.56
C PRO A 192 55.83 31.96 -12.52
N ASN A 193 56.66 32.14 -13.54
CA ASN A 193 58.03 31.64 -13.55
C ASN A 193 58.86 32.47 -12.57
N THR A 194 59.21 31.91 -11.41
CA THR A 194 60.21 32.51 -10.52
C THR A 194 61.60 32.28 -11.11
N SER A 195 61.94 33.00 -12.18
CA SER A 195 63.33 33.12 -12.62
C SER A 195 64.04 34.10 -11.69
N THR A 196 64.72 33.58 -10.68
CA THR A 196 65.78 34.30 -9.98
C THR A 196 66.83 34.71 -11.01
N ASN A 197 67.04 36.03 -11.15
CA ASN A 197 68.18 36.60 -11.87
C ASN A 197 69.47 36.05 -11.27
N GLU A 198 70.13 35.12 -11.95
CA GLU A 198 71.56 34.90 -11.77
C GLU A 198 72.29 35.80 -12.77
N ASP A 199 72.97 36.80 -12.22
CA ASP A 199 73.79 37.76 -12.93
C ASP A 199 74.85 37.04 -13.80
N ASN A 200 74.82 37.36 -15.09
CA ASN A 200 75.82 36.96 -16.07
C ASN A 200 77.19 37.55 -15.73
N GLY A 201 78.11 36.71 -15.24
CA GLY A 201 79.52 37.00 -15.11
C GLY A 201 80.37 36.16 -16.07
N ASN A 202 81.14 36.86 -16.91
CA ASN A 202 82.32 36.41 -17.69
C ASN A 202 82.14 35.63 -18.99
N ASN A 203 82.20 36.41 -20.07
CA ASN A 203 82.67 36.05 -21.40
C ASN A 203 84.21 35.90 -21.38
N VAL A 204 84.73 34.71 -21.69
CA VAL A 204 86.15 34.50 -22.03
C VAL A 204 86.24 33.79 -23.38
N ASN A 205 86.97 34.46 -24.27
CA ASN A 205 87.23 34.23 -25.69
C ASN A 205 88.07 32.95 -25.94
N PRO A 206 87.82 32.14 -26.99
CA PRO A 206 88.67 31.00 -27.34
C PRO A 206 89.80 31.43 -28.28
N GLY A 207 91.06 31.22 -27.86
CA GLY A 207 92.24 31.51 -28.67
C GLY A 207 93.40 30.54 -28.41
N SER A 208 93.56 29.62 -29.37
CA SER A 208 94.82 29.13 -29.97
C SER A 208 95.94 28.43 -29.15
N ILE A 209 96.29 27.25 -29.69
CA ILE A 209 97.50 26.39 -29.58
C ILE A 209 97.52 25.41 -28.41
#